data_AF-A0A263E0P7-F1
#
_entry.id   AF-A0A263E0P7-F1
#
_cell.length_a   1.000
_cell.length_b   1.000
_cell.length_c   1.000
_cell.angle_alpha   90.00
_cell.angle_beta   90.00
_cell.angle_gamma   90.00
#
_symmetry.space_group_name_H-M   'P 1'
#
loop_
_entity.id
_entity.type
_entity.pdbx_description
1 polymer ?
#
loop_
_entity_poly.entity_id
_entity_poly.type
_entity_poly.pdbx_seq_one_letter_code
_entity_poly.pdbx_strand_id
1 'polypeptide(L)'
;MLSVAVDAHLYPDTALDVRVYALEDRATVRLTGGLGSGVDVTLFADRAELVRLRDTLAAMVTELDTERAALALRLRANESAA
;
A
#
# COMPACT_ATOMS: atom_id res chain seq x y z
N MET A 1 19.57 4.66 16.03
CA MET A 1 18.22 4.63 15.46
C MET A 1 18.10 3.33 14.67
N LEU A 2 17.30 2.37 15.12
CA LEU A 2 17.14 1.09 14.41
C LEU A 2 16.06 1.32 13.35
N SER A 3 16.42 1.25 12.07
CA SER A 3 15.45 1.33 10.97
C SER A 3 15.03 -0.09 10.61
N VAL A 4 13.74 -0.38 10.71
CA VAL A 4 13.15 -1.64 10.21
C VAL A 4 12.42 -1.29 8.91
N ALA A 5 12.87 -1.88 7.80
CA ALA A 5 12.17 -1.83 6.53
C ALA A 5 11.40 -3.14 6.34
N VAL A 6 10.12 -3.03 5.98
CA VAL A 6 9.27 -4.17 5.64
C VAL A 6 8.78 -3.95 4.21
N ASP A 7 9.35 -4.73 3.29
CA ASP A 7 8.94 -4.73 1.89
C ASP A 7 7.90 -5.84 1.67
N ALA A 8 6.71 -5.46 1.20
CA ALA A 8 5.64 -6.40 0.87
C ALA A 8 5.43 -6.41 -0.65
N HIS A 9 5.71 -7.54 -1.29
CA HIS A 9 5.36 -7.78 -2.69
C HIS A 9 3.94 -8.34 -2.76
N LEU A 10 3.01 -7.57 -3.31
CA LEU A 10 1.60 -7.93 -3.41
C LEU A 10 1.22 -8.19 -4.86
N TYR A 11 0.38 -9.20 -5.08
CA TYR A 11 -0.29 -9.36 -6.38
C TYR A 11 -1.37 -8.28 -6.55
N PRO A 12 -1.70 -7.87 -7.79
CA PRO A 12 -2.67 -6.79 -8.05
C PRO A 12 -4.07 -7.03 -7.47
N ASP A 13 -4.45 -8.28 -7.23
CA ASP A 13 -5.73 -8.72 -6.68
C ASP A 13 -5.71 -8.92 -5.16
N THR A 14 -4.59 -8.61 -4.50
CA THR A 14 -4.47 -8.74 -3.04
C THR A 14 -5.35 -7.72 -2.35
N ALA A 15 -6.32 -8.19 -1.57
CA ALA A 15 -7.16 -7.32 -0.77
C ALA A 15 -6.45 -6.88 0.51
N LEU A 16 -6.60 -5.61 0.87
CA LEU A 16 -6.04 -4.99 2.06
C LEU A 16 -7.19 -4.62 3.03
N ASP A 17 -7.13 -5.11 4.26
CA ASP A 17 -8.03 -4.70 5.36
C ASP A 17 -7.21 -4.03 6.46
N VAL A 18 -7.47 -2.74 6.71
CA VAL A 18 -6.74 -1.94 7.69
C VAL A 18 -7.58 -1.80 8.96
N ARG A 19 -7.04 -2.26 10.08
CA ARG A 19 -7.66 -2.15 11.40
C ARG A 19 -6.81 -1.25 12.29
N VAL A 20 -7.45 -0.27 12.91
CA VAL A 20 -6.80 0.69 13.80
C VAL A 20 -7.35 0.54 15.20
N TYR A 21 -6.47 0.27 16.16
CA TYR A 21 -6.81 0.05 17.57
C TYR A 21 -6.35 1.27 18.36
N ALA A 22 -7.23 2.28 18.45
CA ALA A 22 -6.88 3.61 18.96
C ALA A 22 -6.44 3.64 20.44
N LEU A 23 -6.86 2.66 21.24
CA LEU A 23 -6.48 2.56 22.66
C LEU A 23 -5.16 1.80 22.87
N GLU A 24 -4.61 1.20 21.81
CA GLU A 24 -3.46 0.28 21.90
C GLU A 24 -2.25 0.77 21.09
N ASP A 25 -2.30 2.01 20.57
CA ASP A 25 -1.28 2.59 19.67
C ASP A 25 -0.83 1.59 18.59
N ARG A 26 -1.83 0.91 18.03
CA ARG A 26 -1.65 -0.24 17.14
C ARG A 26 -2.46 -0.10 15.86
N ALA A 27 -1.83 -0.42 14.75
CA ALA A 27 -2.52 -0.67 13.48
C ALA A 27 -2.14 -2.05 12.95
N THR A 28 -3.12 -2.78 12.41
CA THR A 28 -2.90 -4.07 11.76
C THR A 28 -3.40 -3.97 10.32
N VAL A 29 -2.55 -4.34 9.37
CA VAL A 29 -2.90 -4.50 7.96
C VAL A 29 -2.99 -5.99 7.68
N ARG A 30 -4.17 -6.45 7.31
CA ARG A 30 -4.38 -7.80 6.83
C ARG A 30 -4.27 -7.81 5.31
N LEU A 31 -3.33 -8.59 4.82
CA LEU A 31 -3.16 -8.92 3.42
C LEU A 31 -3.94 -10.20 3.16
N THR A 32 -4.81 -10.25 2.16
CA THR A 32 -5.54 -11.47 1.78
C THR A 32 -5.40 -11.72 0.29
N GLY A 33 -4.74 -12.83 -0.07
CA GLY A 33 -4.61 -13.27 -1.47
C GLY A 33 -5.80 -14.12 -1.94
N GLY A 34 -5.90 -14.33 -3.25
CA GLY A 34 -7.01 -15.06 -3.88
C GLY A 34 -7.23 -16.52 -3.44
N LEU A 35 -6.27 -17.12 -2.72
CA LEU A 35 -6.37 -18.48 -2.16
C LEU A 35 -6.77 -18.50 -0.67
N GLY A 36 -7.17 -17.36 -0.10
CA GLY A 36 -7.61 -17.27 1.30
C GLY A 36 -6.49 -17.32 2.35
N SER A 37 -5.23 -17.44 1.94
CA SER A 37 -4.10 -17.20 2.83
C SER A 37 -3.98 -15.69 3.10
N GLY A 38 -3.82 -15.34 4.37
CA GLY A 38 -3.64 -13.97 4.78
C GLY A 38 -2.42 -13.78 5.69
N VAL A 39 -1.80 -12.61 5.59
CA VAL A 39 -0.69 -12.18 6.42
C VAL A 39 -1.13 -10.94 7.16
N ASP A 40 -1.03 -10.97 8.49
CA ASP A 40 -1.31 -9.81 9.32
C ASP A 40 0.02 -9.12 9.67
N VAL A 41 0.17 -7.88 9.23
CA VAL A 41 1.28 -7.01 9.61
C VAL A 41 0.79 -6.05 10.68
N THR A 42 1.34 -6.14 11.88
CA THR A 42 0.96 -5.29 13.02
C THR A 42 2.08 -4.31 13.35
N LEU A 43 1.73 -3.03 13.41
CA LEU A 43 2.61 -1.92 13.74
C LEU A 43 2.17 -1.30 15.05
N PHE A 44 3.13 -1.07 15.94
CA PHE A 44 2.95 -0.31 17.17
C PHE A 44 3.70 1.01 17.02
N ALA A 45 2.98 2.13 17.12
CA ALA A 45 3.54 3.47 16.99
C ALA A 45 2.56 4.50 17.54
N ASP A 46 3.07 5.66 17.96
CA ASP A 46 2.23 6.75 18.44
C ASP A 46 1.20 7.17 17.40
N ARG A 47 0.05 7.69 17.87
CA ARG A 47 -1.05 8.13 16.99
C ARG A 47 -0.60 9.05 15.85
N ALA A 48 0.28 10.01 16.14
CA ALA A 48 0.79 10.95 15.14
C ALA A 48 1.65 10.24 14.07
N GLU A 49 2.37 9.19 14.45
CA GLU A 49 3.17 8.37 13.53
C GLU A 49 2.30 7.49 12.64
N LEU A 50 1.27 6.86 13.20
CA LEU A 50 0.31 6.08 12.41
C LEU A 50 -0.44 6.94 11.38
N VAL A 51 -0.80 8.18 11.75
CA VAL A 51 -1.40 9.15 10.82
C VAL A 51 -0.42 9.53 9.71
N ARG A 52 0.83 9.86 10.05
CA ARG A 52 1.88 10.16 9.06
C ARG A 52 2.11 9.00 8.11
N LEU A 53 2.13 7.77 8.62
CA LEU A 53 2.28 6.57 7.81
C LEU A 53 1.12 6.41 6.81
N ARG A 54 -0.12 6.58 7.25
CA ARG A 54 -1.30 6.55 6.38
C ARG A 54 -1.18 7.58 5.26
N ASP A 55 -0.83 8.82 5.59
CA ASP A 55 -0.78 9.91 4.61
C ASP A 55 0.33 9.70 3.58
N THR A 56 1.49 9.21 4.01
CA THR A 56 2.59 8.82 3.11
C THR A 56 2.17 7.68 2.17
N LEU A 57 1.51 6.63 2.69
CA LEU A 57 1.05 5.51 1.86
C LEU A 57 0.00 5.96 0.84
N ALA A 58 -0.94 6.83 1.23
CA ALA A 58 -1.95 7.38 0.33
C ALA A 58 -1.32 8.20 -0.81
N ALA A 59 -0.28 8.99 -0.52
CA ALA A 59 0.46 9.73 -1.52
C ALA A 59 1.18 8.79 -2.52
N MET A 60 1.86 7.75 -2.03
CA MET A 60 2.55 6.76 -2.87
C MET A 60 1.59 6.01 -3.79
N VAL A 61 0.41 5.60 -3.30
CA VAL A 61 -0.61 4.94 -4.13
C VAL A 61 -1.07 5.88 -5.25
N THR A 62 -1.33 7.14 -4.91
CA THR A 62 -1.75 8.15 -5.90
C THR A 62 -0.68 8.37 -6.98
N GLU A 63 0.59 8.41 -6.59
CA GLU A 63 1.72 8.54 -7.53
C GLU A 63 1.83 7.32 -8.46
N LEU A 64 1.71 6.10 -7.91
CA LEU A 64 1.72 4.87 -8.69
C LEU A 64 0.56 4.79 -9.69
N ASP A 65 -0.65 5.17 -9.28
CA ASP A 65 -1.82 5.19 -10.17
C ASP A 65 -1.65 6.22 -11.29
N THR A 66 -1.06 7.37 -10.97
CA THR A 66 -0.74 8.42 -11.94
C THR A 66 0.27 7.92 -12.98
N GLU A 67 1.36 7.29 -12.53
CA GLU A 67 2.38 6.73 -13.42
C GLU A 67 1.83 5.58 -14.27
N ARG A 68 0.97 4.73 -13.70
CA ARG A 68 0.30 3.65 -14.43
C ARG A 68 -0.60 4.21 -15.55
N ALA A 69 -1.34 5.27 -15.28
CA ALA A 69 -2.17 5.94 -16.29
C ALA A 69 -1.31 6.59 -17.39
N ALA A 70 -0.21 7.25 -17.01
CA ALA A 70 0.73 7.84 -17.95
C ALA A 70 1.40 6.79 -18.86
N LEU A 71 1.79 5.64 -18.31
CA LEU A 71 2.34 4.53 -19.06
C LEU A 71 1.31 3.99 -20.08
N ALA A 72 0.06 3.79 -19.67
CA ALA A 72 -1.01 3.32 -20.55
C ALA A 72 -1.26 4.31 -21.72
N LEU A 73 -1.19 5.61 -21.47
CA LEU A 73 -1.30 6.65 -22.51
C LEU A 73 -0.13 6.58 -23.51
N ARG A 74 1.11 6.45 -23.03
CA ARG A 74 2.30 6.34 -23.89
C ARG A 74 2.25 5.11 -24.80
N LEU A 75 1.82 3.97 -24.27
CA LEU A 75 1.69 2.74 -25.05
C LEU A 75 0.68 2.90 -26.20
N ARG A 76 -0.50 3.47 -25.93
CA ARG A 76 -1.52 3.74 -26.97
C ARG A 76 -1.04 4.73 -28.04
N ALA A 77 -0.29 5.76 -27.63
CA ALA A 77 0.28 6.73 -28.56
C ALA A 77 1.29 6.07 -29.51
N ASN A 78 2.11 5.14 -29.00
CA ASN A 78 3.06 4.39 -29.80
C ASN A 78 2.38 3.41 -30.77
N GLU A 79 1.27 2.76 -30.36
CA GLU A 79 0.47 1.89 -31.22
C GLU A 79 -0.24 2.65 -32.35
N SER A 80 -0.58 3.93 -32.13
CA SER A 80 -1.26 4.77 -33.12
C SER A 80 -0.31 5.36 -34.17
N ALA A 81 1.01 5.28 -33.93
CA ALA A 81 2.06 5.82 -34.79
C ALA A 81 2.76 4.75 -35.65
N ALA A 82 2.42 3.47 -35.45
CA ALA A 82 2.91 2.31 -36.19
C ALA A 82 1.89 1.84 -37.24
#